data_AF-A0A920DS66-F1
#
_entry.id   AF-A0A920DS66-F1
#
_cell.length_a   1.000
_cell.length_b   1.000
_cell.length_c   1.000
_cell.angle_alpha   90.00
_cell.angle_beta   90.00
_cell.angle_gamma   90.00
#
_symmetry.space_group_name_H-M   'P 1'
#
loop_
_entity.id
_entity.type
_entity.pdbx_description
1 polymer ?
#
loop_
_entity_poly.entity_id
_entity_poly.type
_entity_poly.pdbx_seq_one_letter_code
_entity_poly.pdbx_strand_id
1 'polypeptide(L)'
;MKNKIILLITSIVILFITIDLNAQCAMCKAVVETNLETGDTKGMGLNNGILYLMAFPYIAATIFAILFFLQKKKTNSSLLNN
;
A
#
# COMPACT_ATOMS: atom_id res chain seq x y z
N MET A 1 -31.24 -3.79 -20.34
CA MET A 1 -30.18 -2.77 -20.19
C MET A 1 -30.24 -2.04 -18.85
N LYS A 2 -31.42 -1.59 -18.39
CA LYS A 2 -31.58 -0.90 -17.10
C LYS A 2 -30.97 -1.66 -15.90
N ASN A 3 -31.16 -2.98 -15.82
CA ASN A 3 -30.62 -3.80 -14.71
C ASN A 3 -29.09 -3.90 -14.72
N LYS A 4 -28.44 -3.89 -15.91
CA LYS A 4 -26.98 -3.87 -16.02
C LYS A 4 -26.39 -2.51 -15.66
N ILE A 5 -27.10 -1.44 -16.01
CA ILE A 5 -26.73 -0.06 -15.64
C ILE A 5 -26.87 0.13 -14.13
N ILE A 6 -27.96 -0.36 -13.53
CA ILE A 6 -28.14 -0.34 -12.07
C ILE A 6 -27.00 -1.09 -11.38
N LEU A 7 -26.63 -2.27 -11.87
CA LEU A 7 -25.55 -3.08 -11.30
C LEU A 7 -24.17 -2.41 -11.43
N LEU A 8 -23.90 -1.72 -12.54
CA LEU A 8 -22.69 -0.91 -12.71
C LEU A 8 -22.66 0.28 -11.76
N ILE A 9 -23.77 0.99 -11.62
CA ILE A 9 -23.88 2.14 -10.71
C ILE A 9 -23.69 1.69 -9.26
N THR A 10 -24.32 0.58 -8.84
CA THR A 10 -24.14 0.07 -7.48
C THR A 10 -22.71 -0.39 -7.22
N SER A 11 -22.05 -1.01 -8.20
CA SER A 11 -20.64 -1.39 -8.10
C SER A 11 -19.71 -0.18 -7.94
N ILE A 12 -19.94 0.88 -8.72
CA ILE A 12 -19.21 2.13 -8.64
C ILE A 12 -19.42 2.81 -7.28
N VAL A 13 -20.64 2.84 -6.77
CA VAL A 13 -20.94 3.45 -5.46
C VAL A 13 -20.22 2.72 -4.32
N ILE A 14 -20.15 1.37 -4.36
CA ILE A 14 -19.47 0.57 -3.34
C ILE A 14 -17.96 0.87 -3.28
N LEU A 15 -17.32 1.18 -4.42
CA LEU A 15 -15.90 1.53 -4.47
C LEU A 15 -15.56 2.84 -3.75
N PHE A 16 -16.54 3.72 -3.54
CA PHE A 16 -16.36 4.99 -2.82
C PHE A 16 -16.80 4.92 -1.35
N ILE A 17 -17.30 3.77 -0.89
CA ILE A 17 -17.60 3.56 0.53
C ILE A 17 -16.28 3.35 1.25
N THR A 18 -15.82 4.41 1.91
CA THR A 18 -14.74 4.32 2.89
C THR A 18 -15.38 4.03 4.24
N ILE A 19 -15.11 2.84 4.77
CA ILE A 19 -15.40 2.54 6.17
C ILE A 19 -14.21 3.02 6.98
N ASP A 20 -14.46 3.95 7.91
CA ASP A 20 -13.52 4.28 8.97
C ASP A 20 -13.40 3.08 9.91
N LEU A 21 -12.68 2.06 9.45
CA LEU A 21 -12.13 1.06 10.33
C LEU A 21 -11.09 1.80 11.14
N ASN A 22 -11.44 2.19 12.37
CA ASN A 22 -10.46 2.49 13.41
C ASN A 22 -9.41 1.39 13.30
N ALA A 23 -8.20 1.75 12.86
CA ALA A 23 -7.19 0.78 12.52
C ALA A 23 -7.13 -0.24 13.65
N GLN A 24 -7.38 -1.52 13.38
CA GLN A 24 -7.32 -2.55 14.41
C GLN A 24 -5.90 -2.70 15.02
N CYS A 25 -4.94 -1.89 14.53
CA CYS A 25 -3.61 -1.69 15.08
C CYS A 25 -3.50 -0.56 16.12
N ALA A 26 -4.57 0.23 16.37
CA ALA A 26 -4.58 1.29 17.39
C ALA A 26 -4.49 0.73 18.81
N MET A 27 -4.89 -0.53 19.01
CA MET A 27 -4.73 -1.23 20.29
C MET A 27 -3.25 -1.53 20.57
N CYS A 28 -2.48 -1.96 19.56
CA CYS A 28 -1.04 -2.22 19.71
C CYS A 28 -0.25 -0.92 19.93
N LYS A 29 -0.65 0.18 19.27
CA LYS A 29 -0.04 1.50 19.46
C LYS A 29 -0.31 2.06 20.86
N ALA A 30 -1.55 2.00 21.33
CA ALA A 30 -1.93 2.48 22.66
C ALA A 30 -1.22 1.70 23.77
N VAL A 31 -1.15 0.37 23.67
CA VAL A 31 -0.41 -0.48 24.62
C VAL A 31 1.08 -0.10 24.63
N VAL A 32 1.71 0.08 23.46
CA VAL A 32 3.12 0.50 23.38
C VAL A 32 3.36 1.88 23.97
N GLU A 33 2.49 2.86 23.70
CA GLU A 33 2.59 4.20 24.27
C GLU A 33 2.47 4.15 25.80
N THR A 34 1.53 3.36 26.35
CA THR A 34 1.42 3.19 27.81
C THR A 34 2.65 2.50 28.45
N ASN A 35 3.26 1.52 27.76
CA ASN A 35 4.48 0.87 28.24
C ASN A 35 5.69 1.83 28.23
N LEU A 36 5.78 2.68 27.20
CA LEU A 36 6.81 3.72 27.11
C LEU A 36 6.68 4.77 28.24
N GLU A 37 5.46 5.16 28.59
CA GLU A 37 5.19 6.07 29.72
C GLU A 37 5.60 5.49 31.09
N THR A 38 5.57 4.15 31.23
CA THR A 38 6.04 3.47 32.45
C THR A 38 7.56 3.25 32.48
N GLY A 39 8.29 3.71 31.46
CA GLY A 39 9.74 3.57 31.35
C GLY A 39 10.23 2.31 30.63
N ASP A 40 9.33 1.50 30.06
CA ASP A 40 9.71 0.35 29.23
C ASP A 40 10.11 0.83 27.82
N THR A 41 11.19 0.29 27.26
CA THR A 41 11.73 0.72 25.95
C THR A 41 11.23 -0.14 24.79
N LYS A 42 10.47 -1.21 25.07
CA LYS A 42 10.09 -2.25 24.11
C LYS A 42 9.13 -1.84 22.99
N GLY A 43 8.77 -0.56 22.87
CA GLY A 43 8.01 -0.04 21.74
C GLY A 43 8.61 1.21 21.09
N MET A 44 9.82 1.60 21.48
CA MET A 44 10.51 2.75 20.92
C MET A 44 10.82 2.47 19.45
N GLY A 45 10.28 3.29 18.54
CA GLY A 45 10.50 3.14 17.09
C GLY A 45 9.51 2.25 16.34
N LEU A 46 8.46 1.72 16.98
CA LEU A 46 7.44 0.90 16.29
C LEU A 46 6.76 1.66 15.14
N ASN A 47 6.44 2.95 15.33
CA ASN A 47 5.83 3.78 14.28
C ASN A 47 6.73 3.92 13.04
N ASN A 48 8.05 3.99 13.25
CA ASN A 48 9.02 4.01 12.15
C ASN A 48 9.05 2.65 11.43
N GLY A 49 8.93 1.54 12.17
CA GLY A 49 8.82 0.20 11.61
C GLY A 49 7.56 0.03 10.75
N ILE A 50 6.40 0.53 11.19
CA ILE A 50 5.15 0.49 10.43
C ILE A 50 5.29 1.29 9.13
N LEU A 51 5.82 2.52 9.21
CA LEU A 51 6.06 3.34 8.02
C LEU A 51 7.02 2.66 7.04
N TYR A 52 8.08 2.02 7.54
CA TYR A 52 9.01 1.26 6.71
C TYR A 52 8.33 0.09 5.98
N LEU A 53 7.54 -0.71 6.71
CA LEU A 53 6.81 -1.86 6.14
C LEU A 53 5.75 -1.41 5.13
N MET A 54 5.08 -0.28 5.35
CA MET A 54 4.14 0.27 4.38
C MET A 54 4.82 0.87 3.16
N ALA A 55 5.98 1.53 3.32
CA ALA A 55 6.73 2.12 2.20
C ALA A 55 7.36 1.06 1.29
N PHE A 56 7.81 -0.06 1.86
CA PHE A 56 8.50 -1.14 1.16
C PHE A 56 7.78 -1.65 -0.12
N PRO A 57 6.49 -2.04 -0.09
CA PRO A 57 5.82 -2.56 -1.29
C PRO A 57 5.73 -1.52 -2.42
N TYR A 58 5.57 -0.24 -2.11
CA TYR A 58 5.53 0.81 -3.12
C TYR A 58 6.88 0.99 -3.80
N ILE A 59 7.97 1.06 -3.01
CA ILE A 59 9.33 1.17 -3.53
C ILE A 59 9.67 -0.04 -4.41
N ALA A 60 9.36 -1.25 -3.93
CA ALA A 60 9.60 -2.49 -4.67
C ALA A 60 8.86 -2.50 -6.01
N ALA A 61 7.58 -2.10 -6.02
CA ALA A 61 6.78 -2.02 -7.25
C ALA A 61 7.34 -1.00 -8.25
N THR A 62 7.76 0.18 -7.78
CA THR A 62 8.36 1.22 -8.63
C THR A 62 9.67 0.73 -9.26
N ILE A 63 10.56 0.11 -8.47
CA ILE A 63 11.82 -0.44 -8.98
C ILE A 63 11.54 -1.50 -10.04
N PHE A 64 10.62 -2.44 -9.74
CA PHE A 64 10.24 -3.48 -10.68
C PHE A 64 9.72 -2.91 -12.00
N ALA A 65 8.83 -1.91 -11.93
CA ALA A 65 8.28 -1.26 -13.11
C ALA A 65 9.39 -0.61 -13.95
N ILE A 66 10.29 0.17 -13.33
CA ILE A 66 11.40 0.82 -14.03
C ILE A 66 12.29 -0.21 -14.72
N LEU A 67 12.71 -1.27 -14.02
CA LEU A 67 13.55 -2.32 -14.59
C LEU A 67 12.86 -3.02 -15.77
N PHE A 68 11.57 -3.32 -15.64
CA PHE A 68 10.77 -3.92 -16.71
C PHE A 68 10.69 -3.02 -17.96
N PHE A 69 10.44 -1.72 -17.77
CA PHE A 69 10.41 -0.75 -18.88
C PHE A 69 11.76 -0.62 -19.58
N LEU A 70 12.85 -0.58 -18.82
CA LEU A 70 14.21 -0.51 -19.37
C LEU A 70 14.57 -1.76 -20.18
N GLN A 71 14.22 -2.96 -19.67
CA GLN A 71 14.41 -4.21 -20.41
C GLN A 71 13.63 -4.22 -21.73
N LYS A 72 12.35 -3.81 -21.70
CA LYS A 72 11.54 -3.71 -22.93
C LYS A 72 12.11 -2.72 -23.94
N LYS A 73 12.63 -1.57 -23.49
CA LYS A 73 13.26 -0.59 -24.40
C LYS A 73 14.51 -1.17 -25.07
N LYS A 74 15.35 -1.89 -24.31
CA LYS A 74 16.55 -2.54 -24.85
C LYS A 74 16.20 -3.59 -25.92
N THR A 75 15.22 -4.46 -25.65
CA THR A 75 14.78 -5.48 -26.60
C THR A 75 14.18 -4.89 -27.88
N ASN A 76 13.33 -3.86 -27.78
CA ASN A 76 12.78 -3.21 -28.97
C ASN A 76 13.86 -2.48 -29.79
N SER A 77 14.80 -1.82 -29.12
CA SER A 77 15.92 -1.16 -29.81
C SER A 77 16.84 -2.15 -30.53
N SER A 78 17.02 -3.38 -30.01
CA SER A 78 17.81 -4.42 -30.69
C SER A 78 17.07 -5.08 -31.86
N LEU A 79 15.73 -5.13 -31.83
CA LEU A 79 14.92 -5.64 -32.94
C LEU A 79 14.81 -4.66 -34.11
N LEU A 80 14.92 -3.36 -33.86
CA LEU A 80 14.90 -2.32 -34.90
C LEU A 80 16.26 -2.09 -35.58
N ASN A 81 17.34 -2.69 -35.08
CA ASN A 81 18.70 -2.57 -35.61
C ASN A 81 19.21 -3.90 -36.24
N ASN A 82 18.31 -4.81 -36.61
CA ASN A 82 18.58 -5.97 -37.46
C ASN A 82 17.70 -5.90 -38.70
#